data_AF-A0A9Q3ZAX2-F1
#
_entry.id   AF-A0A9Q3ZAX2-F1
#
_cell.length_a   1.000
_cell.length_b   1.000
_cell.length_c   1.000
_cell.angle_alpha   90.00
_cell.angle_beta   90.00
_cell.angle_gamma   90.00
#
_symmetry.space_group_name_H-M   'P 1'
#
loop_
_entity.id
_entity.type
_entity.pdbx_description
1 polymer ?
#
loop_
_entity_poly.entity_id
_entity_poly.type
_entity_poly.pdbx_seq_one_letter_code
_entity_poly.pdbx_strand_id
1 'polypeptide(L)'
;MTLDIASQVLKSRNAGVLRTGSVALRSSEALMAHVVALAMRDAGLAPGALQLTPHEGRCATHALVSLPDLVPLVILRDSGESRPATPAGLAVAGVIDDQDPAPGVGRGPGQPRMGRRPARPRAAGRC
;
A
#
# COMPACT_ATOMS: atom_id res chain seq x y z
N MET A 1 0.45 3.24 -10.49
CA MET A 1 1.36 2.41 -9.66
C MET A 1 0.82 0.98 -9.50
N THR A 2 -0.36 0.76 -8.91
CA THR A 2 -0.85 -0.59 -8.51
C THR A 2 -0.74 -1.68 -9.60
N LEU A 3 -1.16 -1.41 -10.84
CA LEU A 3 -1.08 -2.41 -11.92
C LEU A 3 0.36 -2.77 -12.33
N ASP A 4 1.29 -1.82 -12.29
CA ASP A 4 2.70 -2.06 -12.63
C ASP A 4 3.30 -3.09 -11.66
N ILE A 5 3.18 -2.83 -10.36
CA ILE A 5 3.70 -3.74 -9.31
C ILE A 5 2.97 -5.07 -9.30
N ALA A 6 1.64 -5.08 -9.44
CA ALA A 6 0.86 -6.30 -9.55
C ALA A 6 1.38 -7.20 -10.69
N SER A 7 1.62 -6.62 -11.87
CA SER A 7 2.11 -7.37 -13.02
C SER A 7 3.50 -7.98 -12.79
N GLN A 8 4.41 -7.25 -12.13
CA GLN A 8 5.76 -7.72 -11.84
C GLN A 8 5.76 -8.84 -10.80
N VAL A 9 4.96 -8.72 -9.74
CA VAL A 9 4.80 -9.75 -8.71
C VAL A 9 4.25 -11.03 -9.31
N LEU A 10 3.17 -10.93 -10.11
CA LEU A 10 2.58 -12.10 -10.75
C LEU A 10 3.52 -12.75 -11.78
N LYS A 11 4.24 -11.96 -12.57
CA LYS A 11 5.20 -12.48 -13.58
C LYS A 11 6.36 -13.24 -12.94
N SER A 12 6.81 -12.79 -11.77
CA SER A 12 7.84 -13.46 -11.00
C SER A 12 7.32 -14.65 -10.17
N ARG A 13 6.02 -14.95 -10.25
CA ARG A 13 5.32 -15.99 -9.47
C ARG A 13 5.46 -15.82 -7.96
N ASN A 14 5.58 -14.57 -7.50
CA ASN A 14 5.55 -14.25 -6.09
C ASN A 14 4.12 -13.94 -5.65
N ALA A 15 3.83 -14.22 -4.38
CA ALA A 15 2.72 -13.58 -3.71
C ALA A 15 3.13 -12.18 -3.25
N GLY A 16 2.19 -11.26 -3.10
CA GLY A 16 2.51 -9.89 -2.69
C GLY A 16 1.41 -9.18 -1.95
N VAL A 17 1.84 -8.35 -0.99
CA VAL A 17 0.98 -7.38 -0.31
C VAL A 17 1.34 -6.00 -0.81
N LEU A 18 0.36 -5.32 -1.41
CA LEU A 18 0.49 -3.97 -1.94
C LEU A 18 0.00 -2.99 -0.90
N ARG A 19 0.67 -1.85 -0.88
CA ARG A 19 0.27 -0.68 -0.15
C ARG A 19 0.40 0.52 -1.09
N THR A 20 -0.53 1.46 -0.97
CA THR A 20 -0.48 2.74 -1.68
C THR A 20 -0.80 3.85 -0.68
N GLY A 21 -0.37 5.08 -0.96
CA GLY A 21 -0.78 6.18 -0.10
C GLY A 21 -2.26 6.50 -0.15
N SER A 22 -2.71 7.22 0.88
CA SER A 22 -4.13 7.52 1.14
C SER A 22 -4.87 8.19 -0.03
N VAL A 23 -4.17 9.00 -0.84
CA VAL A 23 -4.77 9.70 -1.98
C VAL A 23 -5.17 8.74 -3.11
N ALA A 24 -4.43 7.65 -3.29
CA ALA A 24 -4.64 6.70 -4.39
C ALA A 24 -5.46 5.46 -3.97
N LEU A 25 -5.69 5.26 -2.67
CA LEU A 25 -6.30 4.03 -2.12
C LEU A 25 -7.58 3.62 -2.84
N ARG A 26 -8.55 4.53 -3.02
CA ARG A 26 -9.83 4.20 -3.68
C ARG A 26 -9.66 3.75 -5.13
N SER A 27 -8.75 4.39 -5.86
CA SER A 27 -8.45 4.01 -7.25
C SER A 27 -7.76 2.65 -7.30
N SER A 28 -6.85 2.39 -6.37
CA SER A 28 -6.16 1.11 -6.24
C SER A 28 -7.09 -0.03 -5.85
N GLU A 29 -8.05 0.20 -4.94
CA GLU A 29 -9.09 -0.77 -4.60
C GLU A 29 -9.94 -1.12 -5.82
N ALA A 30 -10.38 -0.12 -6.59
CA ALA A 30 -11.15 -0.34 -7.81
C ALA A 30 -10.36 -1.15 -8.84
N LEU A 31 -9.09 -0.83 -9.06
CA LEU A 31 -8.22 -1.59 -9.98
C LEU A 31 -8.01 -3.03 -9.50
N MET A 32 -7.81 -3.23 -8.20
CA MET A 32 -7.66 -4.58 -7.63
C MET A 32 -8.94 -5.40 -7.83
N ALA A 33 -10.11 -4.82 -7.53
CA ALA A 33 -11.37 -5.53 -7.62
C ALA A 33 -11.82 -5.80 -9.06
N HIS A 34 -11.68 -4.82 -9.95
CA HIS A 34 -12.28 -4.88 -11.29
C HIS A 34 -11.32 -5.28 -12.40
N VAL A 35 -10.00 -5.31 -12.15
CA VAL A 35 -9.01 -5.68 -13.16
C VAL A 35 -8.19 -6.86 -12.69
N VAL A 36 -7.47 -6.69 -11.56
CA VAL A 36 -6.49 -7.70 -11.12
C VAL A 36 -7.16 -8.98 -10.66
N ALA A 37 -8.19 -8.89 -9.82
CA ALA A 37 -8.90 -10.06 -9.31
C ALA A 37 -9.54 -10.90 -10.43
N LEU A 38 -10.09 -10.24 -11.46
CA LEU A 38 -10.64 -10.92 -12.63
C LEU A 38 -9.54 -11.63 -13.43
N ALA A 39 -8.46 -10.93 -13.76
CA ALA A 39 -7.35 -11.51 -14.51
C ALA A 39 -6.71 -12.69 -13.75
N MET A 40 -6.56 -12.60 -12.44
CA MET A 40 -6.05 -13.69 -11.61
C MET A 40 -6.99 -14.90 -11.61
N ARG A 41 -8.30 -14.67 -11.49
CA ARG A 41 -9.30 -15.74 -11.55
C ARG A 41 -9.27 -16.46 -12.90
N ASP A 42 -9.23 -15.69 -13.99
CA ASP A 42 -9.24 -16.24 -15.35
C ASP A 42 -7.93 -17.01 -15.63
N ALA A 43 -6.82 -16.61 -15.02
CA ALA A 43 -5.54 -17.33 -15.05
C ALA A 43 -5.45 -18.51 -14.06
N GLY A 44 -6.49 -18.79 -13.27
CA GLY A 44 -6.50 -19.88 -12.28
C GLY A 44 -5.58 -19.65 -11.08
N LEU A 45 -5.20 -18.40 -10.80
CA LEU A 45 -4.34 -18.05 -9.67
C LEU A 45 -5.14 -17.94 -8.36
N ALA A 46 -4.46 -18.25 -7.24
CA ALA A 46 -5.08 -18.16 -5.93
C ALA A 46 -5.55 -16.73 -5.63
N PRO A 47 -6.80 -16.51 -5.15
CA PRO A 47 -7.32 -15.17 -4.86
C PRO A 47 -6.49 -14.38 -3.85
N GLY A 48 -5.75 -15.07 -2.97
CA GLY A 48 -4.87 -14.45 -1.98
C GLY A 48 -3.44 -14.18 -2.45
N ALA A 49 -3.07 -14.52 -3.69
CA ALA A 49 -1.70 -14.32 -4.18
C ALA A 49 -1.34 -12.83 -4.30
N LEU A 50 -2.34 -11.94 -4.42
CA LEU A 50 -2.10 -10.50 -4.39
C LEU A 50 -3.14 -9.82 -3.50
N GLN A 51 -2.68 -9.07 -2.51
CA GLN A 51 -3.54 -8.37 -1.56
C GLN A 51 -3.23 -6.87 -1.59
N LEU A 52 -4.23 -6.01 -1.41
CA LEU A 52 -4.05 -4.59 -1.19
C LEU A 52 -4.44 -4.27 0.25
N THR A 53 -3.56 -3.56 0.95
CA THR A 53 -3.82 -3.15 2.34
C THR A 53 -4.87 -2.03 2.36
N PRO A 54 -6.01 -2.19 3.07
CA PRO A 54 -7.08 -1.18 3.13
C PRO A 54 -6.77 -0.04 4.11
N HIS A 55 -5.58 -0.05 4.72
CA HIS A 55 -5.18 0.91 5.74
C HIS A 55 -4.27 2.00 5.16
N GLU A 56 -4.72 3.24 5.33
CA GLU A 56 -3.91 4.44 5.19
C GLU A 56 -2.95 4.62 6.37
N GLY A 57 -1.92 5.44 6.22
CA GLY A 57 -0.95 5.74 7.28
C GLY A 57 0.33 4.91 7.19
N ARG A 58 1.39 5.43 7.80
CA ARG A 58 2.69 4.74 7.97
C ARG A 58 2.62 3.47 8.82
N CYS A 59 1.56 3.31 9.61
CA CYS A 59 1.35 2.15 10.47
C CYS A 59 1.22 0.84 9.70
N ALA A 60 0.58 0.85 8.53
CA ALA A 60 0.50 -0.31 7.65
C ALA A 60 1.90 -0.71 7.14
N THR A 61 2.70 0.28 6.75
CA THR A 61 4.10 0.08 6.33
C THR A 61 4.92 -0.50 7.48
N HIS A 62 4.79 0.05 8.69
CA HIS A 62 5.49 -0.44 9.88
C HIS A 62 5.10 -1.88 10.21
N ALA A 63 3.82 -2.22 10.14
CA ALA A 63 3.34 -3.58 10.35
C ALA A 63 3.93 -4.56 9.33
N LEU A 64 3.98 -4.20 8.04
CA LEU A 64 4.53 -5.06 7.00
C LEU A 64 6.03 -5.31 7.17
N VAL A 65 6.82 -4.27 7.51
CA VAL A 65 8.27 -4.46 7.73
C VAL A 65 8.57 -5.21 9.03
N SER A 66 7.65 -5.22 9.99
CA SER A 66 7.81 -5.91 11.28
C SER A 66 7.49 -7.41 11.21
N LEU A 67 7.21 -7.95 10.02
CA LEU A 67 6.85 -9.36 9.81
C LEU A 67 7.81 -10.07 8.84
N PRO A 68 9.13 -10.14 9.14
CA PRO A 68 10.14 -10.67 8.22
C PRO A 68 9.92 -12.14 7.85
N ASP A 69 9.29 -12.94 8.72
CA ASP A 69 9.00 -14.35 8.44
C ASP A 69 7.87 -14.55 7.40
N LEU A 70 6.99 -13.54 7.25
CA LEU A 70 5.85 -13.58 6.33
C LEU A 70 6.07 -12.73 5.09
N VAL A 71 6.77 -11.60 5.25
CA VAL A 71 7.11 -10.64 4.20
C VAL A 71 8.62 -10.43 4.24
N PRO A 72 9.42 -11.40 3.77
CA PRO A 72 10.88 -11.35 3.86
C PRO A 72 11.50 -10.31 2.91
N LEU A 73 10.73 -9.84 1.93
CA LEU A 73 11.16 -8.84 0.95
C LEU A 73 10.17 -7.69 0.89
N VAL A 74 10.66 -6.47 1.15
CA VAL A 74 9.89 -5.25 1.01
C VAL A 74 10.56 -4.35 -0.03
N ILE A 75 9.75 -3.92 -0.99
CA ILE A 75 10.15 -3.08 -2.12
C ILE A 75 9.70 -1.67 -1.69
N LEU A 76 10.61 -0.63 -1.46
CA LEU A 76 10.56 0.86 -1.05
C LEU A 76 10.82 2.04 -2.11
N ARG A 77 9.79 2.79 -2.68
CA ARG A 77 9.53 3.21 -4.14
C ARG A 77 9.57 4.73 -4.26
N ASP A 78 9.61 5.38 -3.12
CA ASP A 78 9.79 6.79 -2.96
C ASP A 78 11.01 7.03 -2.07
N SER A 79 11.64 8.19 -2.21
CA SER A 79 12.90 8.57 -1.57
C SER A 79 12.74 9.49 -0.35
N GLY A 80 11.51 9.64 0.16
CA GLY A 80 11.23 10.49 1.32
C GLY A 80 11.84 10.00 2.65
N GLU A 81 11.99 10.94 3.60
CA GLU A 81 12.35 10.77 5.02
C GLU A 81 11.60 9.62 5.72
N SER A 82 10.39 9.29 5.27
CA SER A 82 9.45 8.34 5.89
C SER A 82 9.82 6.86 5.81
N ARG A 83 11.07 6.51 5.47
CA ARG A 83 11.51 5.11 5.40
C ARG A 83 11.50 4.48 6.80
N PRO A 84 10.73 3.40 7.04
CA PRO A 84 10.76 2.72 8.33
C PRO A 84 12.15 2.12 8.59
N ALA A 85 12.51 1.98 9.86
CA ALA A 85 13.70 1.24 10.25
C ALA A 85 13.62 -0.20 9.72
N THR A 86 14.73 -0.73 9.22
CA THR A 86 14.81 -2.08 8.67
C THR A 86 15.13 -3.05 9.81
N PRO A 87 14.21 -3.94 10.22
CA PRO A 87 14.53 -4.95 11.22
C PRO A 87 15.50 -6.01 10.67
N ALA A 88 16.21 -6.69 11.58
CA ALA A 88 17.12 -7.76 11.23
C ALA A 88 16.38 -8.89 10.49
N GLY A 89 16.97 -9.40 9.40
CA GLY A 89 16.40 -10.48 8.59
C GLY A 89 15.46 -10.02 7.46
N LEU A 90 15.06 -8.74 7.41
CA LEU A 90 14.27 -8.20 6.30
C LEU A 90 15.17 -7.87 5.11
N ALA A 91 14.94 -8.51 3.97
CA ALA A 91 15.52 -8.06 2.71
C ALA A 91 14.73 -6.85 2.20
N VAL A 92 15.45 -5.77 1.87
CA VAL A 92 14.84 -4.58 1.28
C VAL A 92 15.45 -4.40 -0.10
N ALA A 93 14.69 -4.72 -1.14
CA ALA A 93 15.04 -4.36 -2.51
C ALA A 93 14.09 -3.23 -2.91
N GLY A 94 14.51 -1.96 -2.85
CA GLY A 94 13.66 -0.79 -3.13
C GLY A 94 12.66 -1.07 -4.28
N VAL A 95 11.34 -0.86 -4.12
CA VAL A 95 10.46 0.28 -4.51
C VAL A 95 8.91 0.05 -3.87
N ILE A 96 8.38 0.67 -2.73
CA ILE A 96 7.13 0.85 -1.83
C ILE A 96 6.58 2.26 -2.08
N ASP A 97 5.31 2.36 -2.38
CA ASP A 97 4.56 3.61 -2.48
C ASP A 97 4.13 4.14 -1.09
N ASP A 98 4.83 5.16 -0.54
CA ASP A 98 4.35 5.94 0.61
C ASP A 98 3.82 7.32 0.21
N GLN A 99 2.71 7.36 -0.55
CA GLN A 99 2.00 8.59 -0.88
C GLN A 99 1.17 9.16 0.30
N ASP A 100 1.65 9.04 1.54
CA ASP A 100 1.03 9.73 2.66
C ASP A 100 1.61 11.14 2.81
N PRO A 101 0.75 12.18 2.88
CA PRO A 101 1.23 13.53 3.06
C PRO A 101 2.01 13.64 4.39
N ALA A 102 3.13 14.36 4.37
CA ALA A 102 3.89 14.68 5.58
C ALA A 102 2.99 15.40 6.62
N PRO A 103 3.20 15.16 7.93
CA PRO A 103 2.46 15.89 8.95
C PRO A 103 2.76 17.39 8.82
N GLY A 104 1.73 18.19 8.52
CA GLY A 104 1.84 19.65 8.43
C GLY A 104 1.72 20.27 7.05
N VAL A 105 1.54 19.50 5.96
CA VAL A 105 1.21 20.08 4.64
C VAL A 105 -0.27 20.51 4.62
N GLY A 106 -0.54 21.72 5.13
CA GLY A 106 -1.84 22.36 5.03
C GLY A 106 -2.24 22.59 3.58
N ARG A 107 -3.55 22.45 3.29
CA ARG A 107 -4.14 22.80 1.98
C ARG A 107 -3.64 24.17 1.54
N GLY A 108 -3.09 24.26 0.33
CA GLY A 108 -2.85 25.53 -0.34
C GLY A 108 -4.14 26.36 -0.45
N PRO A 109 -4.03 27.70 -0.48
CA PRO A 109 -5.20 28.58 -0.48
C PRO A 109 -6.00 28.35 -1.77
N GLY A 110 -7.26 27.91 -1.64
CA GLY A 110 -8.19 27.79 -2.76
C GLY A 110 -8.90 26.44 -2.97
N GLN A 111 -8.62 25.40 -2.19
CA GLN A 111 -9.34 24.12 -2.38
C GLN A 111 -10.73 24.12 -1.71
N PRO A 112 -11.84 24.03 -2.47
CA PRO A 112 -13.19 24.05 -1.90
C PRO A 112 -13.45 22.84 -0.98
N ARG A 113 -14.27 23.06 0.04
CA ARG A 113 -14.73 22.03 0.97
C ARG A 113 -15.85 21.23 0.32
N MET A 114 -15.51 20.16 -0.42
CA MET A 114 -16.52 19.16 -0.77
C MET A 114 -16.93 18.42 0.52
N GLY A 115 -18.23 18.40 0.80
CA GLY A 115 -18.82 17.91 2.05
C GLY A 115 -18.30 16.53 2.45
N ARG A 116 -17.54 16.48 3.55
CA ARG A 116 -17.09 15.23 4.15
C ARG A 116 -18.30 14.56 4.81
N ARG A 117 -18.70 13.38 4.32
CA ARG A 117 -19.44 12.42 5.16
C ARG A 117 -18.59 12.10 6.40
N PRO A 118 -19.18 11.93 7.59
CA PRO A 118 -18.42 11.65 8.80
C PRO A 118 -17.60 10.38 8.60
N ALA A 119 -16.28 10.50 8.76
CA ALA A 119 -15.39 9.35 8.79
C ALA A 119 -15.74 8.51 10.02
N ARG A 120 -15.90 7.20 9.83
CA ARG A 120 -16.01 6.24 10.95
C ARG A 120 -14.80 6.40 11.88
N PRO A 121 -14.97 6.22 13.20
CA PRO A 121 -13.89 6.43 14.16
C PRO A 121 -12.70 5.53 13.80
N ARG A 122 -11.58 6.16 13.46
CA ARG A 122 -10.30 5.48 13.25
C ARG A 122 -9.83 4.96 14.60
N ALA A 123 -9.63 3.65 14.72
CA ALA A 123 -8.95 3.07 15.86
C ALA A 123 -7.53 3.65 15.91
N ALA A 124 -7.31 4.61 16.81
CA ALA A 124 -6.00 5.14 17.13
C ALA A 124 -5.23 4.11 17.95
N GLY A 125 -4.75 3.05 17.29
CA GLY A 125 -3.69 2.21 17.82
C GLY A 125 -2.37 2.96 17.62
N ARG A 126 -1.63 3.17 18.70
CA ARG A 126 -0.29 3.79 18.63
C ARG A 126 0.58 2.95 17.70
N CYS A 127 1.28 3.66 16.82
CA CYS A 127 2.52 3.24 16.20
C CYS A 127 3.62 3.95 17.02
#